data_AF-A0A3M1X3Y9-F1
#
_entry.id   AF-A0A3M1X3Y9-F1
#
_cell.length_a   1.000
_cell.length_b   1.000
_cell.length_c   1.000
_cell.angle_alpha   90.00
_cell.angle_beta   90.00
_cell.angle_gamma   90.00
#
_symmetry.space_group_name_H-M   'P 1'
#
loop_
_entity.id
_entity.type
_entity.pdbx_description
1 polymer ?
#
loop_
_entity_poly.entity_id
_entity_poly.type
_entity_poly.pdbx_seq_one_letter_code
_entity_poly.pdbx_strand_id
1 'polypeptide(L)'
;FEAARRRLASEIVHWGYVPDRDAYWRWLQQADILPVTSRHDFFGRSVVEAMAAGVLPLLPRRLAYPEHLPESWQATCLYGDEDELKLRLGQWLEHGWPAPQQHLRQAVRRYDWALLCPIYDERLAHMRGEN
;
A
#
# COMPACT_ATOMS: atom_id res chain seq x y z
N PHE A 1 17.13 -1.64 12.99
CA PHE A 1 16.49 -2.86 12.47
C PHE A 1 17.26 -4.16 12.75
N GLU A 2 18.59 -4.15 12.94
CA GLU A 2 19.38 -5.37 13.24
C GLU A 2 18.95 -6.16 14.48
N ALA A 3 18.50 -5.49 15.54
CA ALA A 3 17.98 -6.18 16.73
C ALA A 3 16.70 -6.96 16.42
N ALA A 4 15.77 -6.38 15.66
CA ALA A 4 14.54 -7.04 15.24
C ALA A 4 14.83 -8.21 14.28
N ARG A 5 15.74 -8.03 13.33
CA ARG A 5 16.19 -9.07 12.40
C ARG A 5 16.70 -10.31 13.13
N ARG A 6 17.51 -10.12 14.19
CA ARG A 6 18.01 -11.23 15.02
C ARG A 6 16.91 -11.87 15.86
N ARG A 7 16.07 -11.06 16.52
CA ARG A 7 15.05 -11.55 17.45
C ARG A 7 13.92 -12.32 16.75
N LEU A 8 13.60 -11.95 15.51
CA LEU A 8 12.50 -12.52 14.73
C LEU A 8 12.98 -13.39 13.57
N ALA A 9 14.23 -13.88 13.61
CA ALA A 9 14.83 -14.58 12.48
C ALA A 9 14.04 -15.83 12.05
N SER A 10 13.37 -16.52 12.98
CA SER A 10 12.49 -17.66 12.69
C SER A 10 11.18 -17.29 12.00
N GLU A 11 10.70 -16.06 12.21
CA GLU A 11 9.42 -15.56 11.70
C GLU A 11 9.57 -14.78 10.39
N ILE A 12 10.79 -14.34 10.07
CA ILE A 12 11.09 -13.55 8.86
C ILE A 12 11.32 -14.51 7.68
N VAL A 13 10.35 -14.53 6.76
CA VAL A 13 10.45 -15.30 5.51
C VAL A 13 11.27 -14.61 4.42
N HIS A 14 11.37 -13.27 4.48
CA HIS A 14 12.18 -12.48 3.55
C HIS A 14 12.65 -11.16 4.19
N TRP A 15 13.90 -10.76 3.90
CA TRP A 15 14.48 -9.49 4.37
C TRP A 15 15.40 -8.88 3.31
N GLY A 16 15.18 -7.62 3.00
CA GLY A 16 16.03 -6.84 2.11
C GLY A 16 15.41 -6.59 0.74
N TYR A 17 16.27 -6.29 -0.24
CA TYR A 17 15.86 -5.93 -1.59
C TYR A 17 15.59 -7.18 -2.44
N VAL A 18 14.52 -7.13 -3.24
CA VAL A 18 14.19 -8.14 -4.24
C VAL A 18 14.51 -7.57 -5.63
N PRO A 19 15.55 -8.09 -6.33
CA PRO A 19 15.94 -7.55 -7.64
C PRO A 19 14.99 -7.96 -8.77
N ASP A 20 14.38 -9.14 -8.65
CA ASP A 20 13.44 -9.64 -9.64
C ASP A 20 12.02 -9.11 -9.35
N ARG A 21 11.44 -8.46 -10.34
CA ARG A 21 10.11 -7.83 -10.21
C ARG A 21 9.03 -8.88 -9.96
N ASP A 22 9.10 -10.03 -10.63
CA ASP A 22 8.06 -11.06 -10.51
C ASP A 22 8.15 -11.78 -9.16
N ALA A 23 9.37 -11.96 -8.61
CA ALA A 23 9.57 -12.39 -7.23
C ALA A 23 9.01 -11.38 -6.22
N TYR A 24 9.18 -10.07 -6.44
CA TYR A 24 8.58 -9.05 -5.59
C TYR A 24 7.06 -9.15 -5.56
N TRP A 25 6.42 -9.30 -6.72
CA TRP A 25 4.97 -9.50 -6.80
C TRP A 25 4.50 -10.79 -6.12
N ARG A 26 5.27 -11.88 -6.24
CA ARG A 26 4.97 -13.12 -5.51
C ARG A 26 5.05 -12.93 -4.00
N TRP A 27 5.92 -12.07 -3.48
CA TRP A 27 5.93 -11.73 -2.06
C TRP A 27 4.69 -10.95 -1.66
N LEU A 28 4.29 -9.94 -2.43
CA LEU A 28 3.07 -9.18 -2.16
C LEU A 28 1.82 -10.08 -2.16
N GLN A 29 1.73 -11.03 -3.10
CA GLN A 29 0.59 -11.95 -3.19
C GLN A 29 0.52 -12.96 -2.03
N GLN A 30 1.61 -13.16 -1.28
CA GLN A 30 1.64 -14.00 -0.08
C GLN A 30 1.30 -13.23 1.20
N ALA A 31 1.20 -11.91 1.14
CA ALA A 31 0.92 -11.08 2.31
C ALA A 31 -0.58 -10.81 2.47
N ASP A 32 -1.05 -10.78 3.72
CA ASP A 32 -2.45 -10.44 4.02
C ASP A 32 -2.62 -8.96 4.41
N ILE A 33 -1.68 -8.44 5.21
CA ILE A 33 -1.72 -7.09 5.76
C ILE A 33 -0.39 -6.36 5.56
N LEU A 34 -0.43 -5.03 5.40
CA LEU A 34 0.73 -4.16 5.23
C LEU A 34 0.73 -3.00 6.25
N PRO A 35 1.38 -3.17 7.41
CA PRO A 35 1.62 -2.07 8.34
C PRO A 35 2.76 -1.17 7.83
N VAL A 36 2.46 0.12 7.63
CA VAL A 36 3.43 1.11 7.15
C VAL A 36 3.69 2.15 8.23
N THR A 37 4.95 2.40 8.57
CA THR A 37 5.35 3.36 9.61
C THR A 37 6.16 4.54 9.07
N SER A 38 6.19 4.74 7.74
CA SER A 38 6.96 5.80 7.09
C SER A 38 6.69 7.18 7.68
N ARG A 39 7.75 7.90 8.01
CA ARG A 39 7.63 9.31 8.42
C ARG A 39 7.48 10.20 7.20
N HIS A 40 8.29 9.95 6.17
CA HIS A 40 8.25 10.64 4.88
C HIS A 40 8.06 9.62 3.76
N ASP A 41 7.17 9.95 2.83
CA ASP A 41 6.96 9.30 1.54
C ASP A 41 6.27 10.33 0.63
N PHE A 42 6.43 10.20 -0.69
CA PHE A 42 5.74 11.07 -1.64
C PHE A 42 4.42 10.42 -2.07
N PHE A 43 4.50 9.38 -2.90
CA PHE A 43 3.35 8.77 -3.55
C PHE A 43 2.96 7.41 -2.94
N GLY A 44 3.79 6.78 -2.12
CA GLY A 44 3.44 5.48 -1.55
C GLY A 44 3.34 4.38 -2.60
N ARG A 45 4.23 4.33 -3.58
CA ARG A 45 4.15 3.36 -4.68
C ARG A 45 4.05 1.90 -4.17
N SER A 46 4.81 1.54 -3.15
CA SER A 46 4.74 0.20 -2.54
C SER A 46 3.39 -0.08 -1.87
N VAL A 47 2.73 0.94 -1.32
CA VAL A 47 1.35 0.85 -0.80
C VAL A 47 0.37 0.58 -1.93
N VAL A 48 0.47 1.35 -3.02
CA VAL A 48 -0.35 1.15 -4.22
C VAL A 48 -0.16 -0.25 -4.80
N GLU A 49 1.07 -0.73 -4.92
CA GLU A 49 1.39 -2.08 -5.41
C GLU A 49 0.81 -3.17 -4.49
N ALA A 50 0.94 -3.03 -3.17
CA ALA A 50 0.35 -3.98 -2.22
C ALA A 50 -1.19 -3.99 -2.26
N MET A 51 -1.82 -2.82 -2.31
CA MET A 51 -3.28 -2.71 -2.49
C MET A 51 -3.74 -3.33 -3.81
N ALA A 52 -2.96 -3.18 -4.89
CA ALA A 52 -3.24 -3.83 -6.15
C ALA A 52 -3.12 -5.36 -6.05
N ALA A 53 -2.19 -5.88 -5.26
CA ALA A 53 -2.10 -7.30 -4.93
C ALA A 53 -3.29 -7.78 -4.06
N GLY A 54 -4.02 -6.88 -3.41
CA GLY A 54 -5.15 -7.19 -2.52
C GLY A 54 -4.77 -7.21 -1.04
N VAL A 55 -3.56 -6.77 -0.70
CA VAL A 55 -3.07 -6.67 0.68
C VAL A 55 -3.78 -5.53 1.39
N LEU A 56 -4.26 -5.77 2.62
CA LEU A 56 -4.93 -4.75 3.43
C LEU A 56 -3.90 -3.82 4.10
N PRO A 57 -3.88 -2.52 3.78
CA PRO A 57 -2.88 -1.63 4.34
C PRO A 57 -3.33 -1.05 5.69
N LEU A 58 -2.37 -0.82 6.59
CA LEU A 58 -2.54 -0.01 7.80
C LEU A 58 -1.52 1.13 7.75
N LEU A 59 -2.03 2.32 7.42
CA LEU A 59 -1.25 3.48 6.99
C LEU A 59 -1.41 4.65 7.97
N PRO A 60 -0.41 5.52 8.10
CA PRO A 60 -0.58 6.71 8.90
C PRO A 60 -1.52 7.70 8.19
N ARG A 61 -2.34 8.42 8.96
CA ARG A 61 -3.25 9.48 8.50
C ARG A 61 -2.49 10.77 8.15
N ARG A 62 -1.54 10.66 7.22
CA ARG A 62 -0.68 11.71 6.68
C ARG A 62 -0.05 11.22 5.36
N LEU A 63 0.78 12.05 4.73
CA LEU A 63 1.36 11.76 3.41
C LEU A 63 0.25 11.64 2.36
N ALA A 64 0.54 11.08 1.18
CA ALA A 64 -0.48 10.83 0.15
C ALA A 64 -1.41 9.64 0.50
N TYR A 65 -1.15 8.90 1.58
CA TYR A 65 -1.84 7.65 1.88
C TYR A 65 -3.38 7.74 2.00
N PRO A 66 -3.96 8.77 2.65
CA PRO A 66 -5.41 8.91 2.68
C PRO A 66 -6.02 9.03 1.27
N GLU A 67 -5.29 9.60 0.31
CA GLU A 67 -5.79 9.82 -1.03
C GLU A 67 -5.95 8.51 -1.81
N HIS A 68 -5.11 7.49 -1.56
CA HIS A 68 -5.19 6.20 -2.25
C HIS A 68 -6.37 5.34 -1.79
N LEU A 69 -6.94 5.62 -0.62
CA LEU A 69 -8.00 4.83 -0.02
C LEU A 69 -9.38 5.39 -0.38
N PRO A 70 -10.37 4.52 -0.67
CA PRO A 70 -11.77 4.94 -0.64
C PRO A 70 -12.13 5.50 0.73
N GLU A 71 -13.00 6.50 0.78
CA GLU A 71 -13.45 7.14 2.03
C GLU A 71 -13.98 6.11 3.04
N SER A 72 -14.76 5.13 2.58
CA SER A 72 -15.29 4.03 3.40
C SER A 72 -14.21 3.14 4.05
N TRP A 73 -13.00 3.14 3.51
CA TRP A 73 -11.87 2.35 4.01
C TRP A 73 -10.92 3.14 4.91
N GLN A 74 -11.01 4.47 4.93
CA GLN A 74 -10.08 5.31 5.68
C GLN A 74 -10.15 5.06 7.19
N ALA A 75 -11.36 4.95 7.76
CA ALA A 75 -11.52 4.70 9.20
C ALA A 75 -10.96 3.33 9.64
N THR A 76 -10.84 2.38 8.70
CA THR A 76 -10.30 1.04 8.95
C THR A 76 -8.79 1.01 8.76
N CYS A 77 -8.29 1.65 7.70
CA CYS A 77 -6.90 1.54 7.26
C CYS A 77 -5.99 2.67 7.75
N LEU A 78 -6.52 3.75 8.34
CA LEU A 78 -5.72 4.89 8.78
C LEU A 78 -5.59 4.97 10.30
N TYR A 79 -4.36 5.17 10.77
CA TYR A 79 -4.03 5.42 12.17
C TYR A 79 -3.38 6.80 12.36
N GLY A 80 -3.60 7.45 13.51
CA GLY A 80 -3.04 8.75 13.85
C GLY A 80 -1.66 8.67 14.51
N ASP A 81 -1.47 7.72 15.41
CA ASP A 81 -0.26 7.55 16.21
C ASP A 81 0.14 6.08 16.41
N GLU A 82 1.26 5.86 17.09
CA GLU A 82 1.80 4.52 17.31
C GLU A 82 0.90 3.63 18.19
N ASP A 83 0.14 4.23 19.11
CA ASP A 83 -0.77 3.48 19.99
C ASP A 83 -1.99 3.01 19.21
N GLU A 84 -2.55 3.85 18.34
CA GLU A 84 -3.63 3.46 17.43
C GLU A 84 -3.16 2.39 16.42
N LEU A 85 -1.92 2.48 15.92
CA LEU A 85 -1.31 1.44 15.08
C LEU A 85 -1.29 0.09 15.80
N LYS A 86 -0.74 0.05 17.03
CA LYS A 86 -0.63 -1.18 17.82
C LYS A 86 -2.00 -1.77 18.15
N LEU A 87 -2.94 -0.92 18.56
CA LEU A 87 -4.30 -1.32 18.89
C LEU A 87 -4.99 -1.98 17.69
N ARG A 88 -4.98 -1.31 16.52
CA ARG A 88 -5.64 -1.83 15.31
C ARG A 88 -4.97 -3.09 14.79
N LEU A 89 -3.64 -3.11 14.75
CA LEU A 89 -2.90 -4.28 14.31
C LEU A 89 -3.16 -5.48 15.24
N GLY A 90 -3.17 -5.25 16.56
CA GLY A 90 -3.53 -6.28 17.54
C GLY A 90 -4.94 -6.84 17.31
N GLN A 91 -5.93 -5.97 17.12
CA GLN A 91 -7.31 -6.38 16.82
C GLN A 91 -7.39 -7.24 15.54
N TRP A 92 -6.66 -6.87 14.48
CA TRP A 92 -6.63 -7.67 13.24
C TRP A 92 -5.97 -9.03 13.43
N LEU A 93 -4.90 -9.11 14.23
CA LEU A 93 -4.21 -10.36 14.50
C LEU A 93 -5.02 -11.29 15.41
N GLU A 94 -5.80 -10.74 16.34
CA GLU A 94 -6.60 -11.52 17.30
C GLU A 94 -7.97 -11.94 16.74
N HIS A 95 -8.63 -11.06 15.99
CA HIS A 95 -10.02 -11.25 15.54
C HIS A 95 -10.15 -11.45 14.03
N GLY A 96 -9.02 -11.45 13.33
CA GLY A 96 -8.98 -11.42 11.87
C GLY A 96 -9.10 -9.99 11.34
N TRP A 97 -8.67 -9.81 10.10
CA TRP A 97 -8.80 -8.56 9.37
C TRP A 97 -10.06 -8.55 8.51
N PRO A 98 -10.63 -7.37 8.24
CA PRO A 98 -11.74 -7.24 7.32
C PRO A 98 -11.34 -7.74 5.92
N ALA A 99 -12.29 -8.25 5.14
CA ALA A 99 -12.06 -8.87 3.83
C ALA A 99 -12.71 -8.06 2.68
N PRO A 100 -11.99 -7.10 2.04
CA PRO A 100 -12.56 -6.25 1.00
C PRO A 100 -11.53 -6.01 -0.11
N GLN A 101 -10.65 -6.99 -0.34
CA GLN A 101 -9.44 -6.90 -1.15
C GLN A 101 -9.75 -6.37 -2.57
N GLN A 102 -10.95 -6.67 -3.07
CA GLN A 102 -11.44 -6.19 -4.36
C GLN A 102 -11.65 -4.66 -4.41
N HIS A 103 -12.23 -4.04 -3.37
CA HIS A 103 -12.48 -2.59 -3.36
C HIS A 103 -11.17 -1.81 -3.34
N LEU A 104 -10.20 -2.27 -2.55
CA LEU A 104 -8.88 -1.66 -2.46
C LEU A 104 -8.13 -1.79 -3.79
N ARG A 105 -8.14 -2.99 -4.40
CA ARG A 105 -7.57 -3.23 -5.73
C ARG A 105 -8.20 -2.31 -6.78
N GLN A 106 -9.52 -2.15 -6.77
CA GLN A 106 -10.22 -1.27 -7.70
C GLN A 106 -9.87 0.21 -7.49
N ALA A 107 -9.74 0.65 -6.24
CA ALA A 107 -9.41 2.05 -5.91
C ALA A 107 -8.08 2.49 -6.53
N VAL A 108 -7.08 1.61 -6.50
CA VAL A 108 -5.74 1.92 -7.01
C VAL A 108 -5.57 1.66 -8.51
N ARG A 109 -6.53 0.99 -9.18
CA ARG A 109 -6.50 0.80 -10.64
C ARG A 109 -6.43 2.10 -11.42
N ARG A 110 -6.92 3.21 -10.87
CA ARG A 110 -6.82 4.54 -11.49
C ARG A 110 -5.37 5.00 -11.76
N TYR A 111 -4.38 4.34 -11.17
CA TYR A 111 -2.96 4.60 -11.38
C TYR A 111 -2.31 3.73 -12.47
N ASP A 112 -3.08 2.86 -13.12
CA ASP A 112 -2.58 2.02 -14.20
C ASP A 112 -2.17 2.89 -15.40
N TRP A 113 -0.97 2.65 -15.92
CA TRP A 113 -0.46 3.34 -17.11
C TRP A 113 -1.33 3.10 -18.35
N ALA A 114 -1.98 1.95 -18.47
CA ALA A 114 -2.93 1.72 -19.55
C ALA A 114 -4.11 2.71 -19.53
N LEU A 115 -4.47 3.25 -18.35
CA LEU A 115 -5.47 4.30 -18.19
C LEU A 115 -4.87 5.70 -18.23
N LEU A 116 -3.70 5.90 -17.62
CA LEU A 116 -3.08 7.21 -17.48
C LEU A 116 -2.37 7.71 -18.74
N CYS A 117 -1.71 6.84 -19.51
CA CYS A 117 -1.01 7.23 -20.74
C CYS A 117 -1.87 8.07 -21.69
N PRO A 118 -3.07 7.62 -22.13
CA PRO A 118 -3.87 8.42 -23.06
C PRO A 118 -4.31 9.78 -22.46
N ILE A 119 -4.58 9.84 -21.15
CA ILE A 119 -4.96 11.09 -20.46
C ILE A 119 -3.79 12.07 -20.46
N TYR A 120 -2.57 11.58 -20.19
CA TYR A 120 -1.38 12.42 -20.21
C TYR A 120 -1.03 12.87 -21.62
N ASP A 121 -1.11 11.97 -22.61
CA ASP A 121 -0.86 12.29 -24.01
C ASP A 121 -1.81 13.41 -24.50
N GLU A 122 -3.11 13.30 -24.20
CA GLU A 122 -4.11 14.32 -24.53
C GLU A 122 -3.79 15.67 -23.86
N ARG A 123 -3.50 15.67 -22.55
CA ARG A 123 -3.18 16.90 -21.80
C ARG A 123 -1.92 17.58 -22.32
N LEU A 124 -0.89 16.80 -22.65
CA LEU A 124 0.37 17.32 -23.18
C LEU A 124 0.20 17.86 -24.60
N ALA A 125 -0.59 17.21 -25.45
CA ALA A 125 -0.94 17.72 -26.79
C ALA A 125 -1.68 19.06 -26.70
N HIS A 126 -2.66 19.16 -25.79
CA HIS A 126 -3.40 20.40 -25.57
C HIS A 126 -2.50 21.55 -25.11
N MET A 127 -1.54 21.28 -24.22
CA MET A 127 -0.56 22.29 -23.77
C MET A 127 0.39 22.75 -24.88
N ARG A 128 0.59 21.95 -25.93
CA ARG A 128 1.43 22.29 -27.09
C ARG A 128 0.70 23.11 -28.16
N GLY A 129 -0.61 23.31 -28.04
CA GLY A 129 -1.42 24.03 -29.02
C GLY A 129 -1.73 23.22 -30.29
N GLU A 130 -1.59 21.90 -30.23
CA GLU A 130 -1.97 20.98 -31.31
C GLU A 130 -3.45 20.62 -31.14
N ASN A 131 -4.34 21.41 -31.77
CA ASN A 131 -5.75 21.07 -32.01
C ASN A 131 -5.96 20.85 -33.51
#